data_AF-A0A498K4F5-F1
#
_entry.id   AF-A0A498K4F5-F1
#
_cell.length_a   1.000
_cell.length_b   1.000
_cell.length_c   1.000
_cell.angle_alpha   90.00
_cell.angle_beta   90.00
_cell.angle_gamma   90.00
#
_symmetry.space_group_name_H-M   'P 1'
#
loop_
_entity.id
_entity.type
_entity.pdbx_description
1 polymer ?
#
loop_
_entity_poly.entity_id
_entity_poly.type
_entity_poly.pdbx_seq_one_letter_code
_entity_poly.pdbx_strand_id
1 'polypeptide(L)'
;MVPKARNESKAQTKSKTSVLFLHRVLGGETETRELEGREMGALVAAMLVVLAVAVASGASTSKEQLSTRECENLGFTGLALCSDCNSLAEYVKDQELVSDCMKCCTEDSDDSTTKITYSGAILEVCMRKLVFYPEIVGFIEEEKDRFPSVKVQYIFNSPPKLILLDDAGERKETIRIDNWKREHILQFLQGKVKPASAI
;
A
#
# COMPACT_ATOMS: atom_id res chain seq x y z
N MET A 1 -15.11 20.65 -58.51
CA MET A 1 -16.14 21.72 -58.44
C MET A 1 -16.60 21.90 -56.99
N VAL A 2 -17.26 23.01 -56.67
CA VAL A 2 -17.86 23.34 -55.35
C VAL A 2 -19.32 23.74 -55.62
N PRO A 3 -20.31 23.15 -54.90
CA PRO A 3 -20.91 23.75 -53.69
C PRO A 3 -20.96 22.73 -52.52
N LYS A 4 -21.02 23.07 -51.22
CA LYS A 4 -21.40 24.27 -50.41
C LYS A 4 -22.90 24.43 -50.08
N ALA A 5 -23.17 24.83 -48.83
CA ALA A 5 -24.46 25.13 -48.18
C ALA A 5 -25.24 23.92 -47.57
N ARG A 6 -26.02 24.03 -46.47
CA ARG A 6 -26.14 25.06 -45.39
C ARG A 6 -27.17 24.63 -44.32
N ASN A 7 -26.98 25.05 -43.04
CA ASN A 7 -27.97 25.07 -41.92
C ASN A 7 -28.55 23.71 -41.45
N GLU A 8 -29.28 23.56 -40.34
CA GLU A 8 -29.33 24.10 -38.95
C GLU A 8 -30.68 23.65 -38.34
N SER A 9 -30.76 23.51 -37.01
CA SER A 9 -31.97 23.64 -36.16
C SER A 9 -33.15 22.62 -36.18
N LYS A 10 -33.32 21.98 -35.01
CA LYS A 10 -34.55 21.72 -34.22
C LYS A 10 -35.93 21.52 -34.91
N ALA A 11 -36.49 20.32 -34.71
CA ALA A 11 -37.90 20.03 -34.35
C ALA A 11 -37.90 18.72 -33.51
N GLN A 12 -38.79 18.40 -32.54
CA GLN A 12 -40.26 18.34 -32.53
C GLN A 12 -40.82 17.38 -33.63
N THR A 13 -41.81 16.49 -33.40
CA THR A 13 -42.82 16.40 -32.30
C THR A 13 -43.51 15.02 -32.23
N LYS A 14 -44.24 14.76 -31.12
CA LYS A 14 -45.52 14.00 -31.00
C LYS A 14 -45.66 12.57 -31.60
N SER A 15 -46.03 11.64 -30.72
CA SER A 15 -47.29 10.87 -30.84
C SER A 15 -47.81 10.51 -29.44
N LYS A 16 -49.02 10.92 -29.06
CA LYS A 16 -50.37 10.37 -29.37
C LYS A 16 -50.71 9.17 -28.47
N THR A 17 -51.68 9.26 -27.54
CA THR A 17 -53.16 9.12 -27.74
C THR A 17 -53.59 7.64 -27.63
N SER A 18 -54.71 7.24 -27.02
CA SER A 18 -55.64 7.76 -25.99
C SER A 18 -56.77 6.70 -25.79
N VAL A 19 -57.67 6.88 -24.81
CA VAL A 19 -58.94 6.11 -24.56
C VAL A 19 -58.74 4.59 -24.27
N LEU A 20 -59.46 3.86 -23.42
CA LEU A 20 -60.83 3.90 -22.85
C LEU A 20 -60.85 3.37 -21.37
N PHE A 21 -61.98 3.20 -20.65
CA PHE A 21 -63.16 4.05 -20.33
C PHE A 21 -64.17 3.22 -19.46
N LEU A 22 -64.69 3.75 -18.34
CA LEU A 22 -65.76 3.19 -17.46
C LEU A 22 -65.38 1.89 -16.68
N HIS A 23 -66.01 1.48 -15.57
CA HIS A 23 -67.18 1.95 -14.78
C HIS A 23 -66.89 1.65 -13.28
N ARG A 24 -66.85 2.62 -12.34
CA ARG A 24 -67.94 3.27 -11.56
C ARG A 24 -68.82 2.32 -10.70
N VAL A 25 -68.89 2.63 -9.38
CA VAL A 25 -69.68 2.08 -8.23
C VAL A 25 -68.69 1.82 -7.09
N LEU A 26 -68.77 2.36 -5.87
CA LEU A 26 -69.54 3.45 -5.20
C LEU A 26 -68.49 4.30 -4.38
N GLY A 27 -68.73 5.26 -3.47
CA GLY A 27 -69.92 5.87 -2.86
C GLY A 27 -69.83 5.89 -1.31
N GLY A 28 -69.36 6.98 -0.70
CA GLY A 28 -69.22 7.17 0.76
C GLY A 28 -68.45 8.45 1.15
N GLU A 29 -68.99 9.24 2.08
CA GLU A 29 -68.45 10.53 2.55
C GLU A 29 -68.09 10.48 4.05
N THR A 30 -66.85 10.86 4.41
CA THR A 30 -66.39 11.40 5.72
C THR A 30 -64.97 11.94 5.49
N GLU A 31 -64.73 13.24 5.50
CA GLU A 31 -64.55 14.15 6.65
C GLU A 31 -63.08 14.27 7.10
N THR A 32 -62.66 15.49 7.43
CA THR A 32 -61.27 15.91 7.67
C THR A 32 -60.73 15.63 9.07
N ARG A 33 -59.60 14.90 9.14
CA ARG A 33 -58.56 14.94 10.20
C ARG A 33 -57.26 14.34 9.62
N GLU A 34 -56.22 14.10 10.43
CA GLU A 34 -54.91 13.55 10.00
C GLU A 34 -54.04 14.46 9.10
N LEU A 35 -53.83 15.73 9.50
CA LEU A 35 -52.94 16.66 8.77
C LEU A 35 -51.50 16.74 9.31
N GLU A 36 -51.22 16.28 10.53
CA GLU A 36 -49.94 16.53 11.22
C GLU A 36 -48.84 15.49 10.91
N GLY A 37 -49.21 14.24 10.58
CA GLY A 37 -48.24 13.16 10.35
C GLY A 37 -47.55 13.16 8.98
N ARG A 38 -48.10 13.89 7.98
CA ARG A 38 -47.68 13.77 6.57
C ARG A 38 -46.35 14.46 6.24
N GLU A 39 -46.04 15.58 6.88
CA GLU A 39 -44.79 16.30 6.59
C GLU A 39 -43.57 15.58 7.18
N MET A 40 -43.69 15.06 8.40
CA MET A 40 -42.67 14.21 9.04
C MET A 40 -42.35 12.98 8.18
N GLY A 41 -43.38 12.29 7.67
CA GLY A 41 -43.21 11.12 6.80
C GLY A 41 -42.53 11.46 5.47
N ALA A 42 -42.85 12.61 4.86
CA ALA A 42 -42.22 13.06 3.63
C ALA A 42 -40.73 13.41 3.83
N LEU A 43 -40.39 14.07 4.94
CA LEU A 43 -39.00 14.39 5.30
C LEU A 43 -38.16 13.14 5.59
N VAL A 44 -38.71 12.17 6.33
CA VAL A 44 -38.03 10.87 6.58
C VAL A 44 -37.83 10.09 5.28
N ALA A 45 -38.84 10.05 4.40
CA ALA A 45 -38.71 9.41 3.08
C ALA A 45 -37.64 10.09 2.21
N ALA A 46 -37.59 11.43 2.19
CA ALA A 46 -36.56 12.18 1.47
C ALA A 46 -35.14 11.89 2.02
N MET A 47 -34.97 11.86 3.35
CA MET A 47 -33.69 11.51 3.99
C MET A 47 -33.25 10.08 3.66
N LEU A 48 -34.18 9.11 3.65
CA LEU A 48 -33.87 7.73 3.25
C LEU A 48 -33.49 7.62 1.76
N VAL A 49 -34.12 8.39 0.88
CA VAL A 49 -33.75 8.46 -0.55
C VAL A 49 -32.37 9.11 -0.73
N VAL A 50 -32.05 10.17 0.02
CA VAL A 50 -30.70 10.77 0.01
C VAL A 50 -29.63 9.78 0.50
N LEU A 51 -29.90 9.03 1.58
CA LEU A 51 -29.01 7.95 2.03
C LEU A 51 -28.83 6.87 0.96
N ALA A 52 -29.92 6.44 0.31
CA ALA A 52 -29.89 5.42 -0.75
C ALA A 52 -29.09 5.88 -1.97
N VAL A 53 -29.22 7.16 -2.38
CA VAL A 53 -28.41 7.74 -3.46
C VAL A 53 -26.94 7.85 -3.05
N ALA A 54 -26.63 8.14 -1.79
CA ALA A 54 -25.25 8.20 -1.29
C ALA A 54 -24.55 6.83 -1.30
N VAL A 55 -25.25 5.73 -0.97
CA VAL A 55 -24.67 4.37 -1.06
C VAL A 55 -24.68 3.78 -2.47
N ALA A 56 -25.60 4.22 -3.35
CA ALA A 56 -25.57 3.86 -4.77
C ALA A 56 -24.46 4.62 -5.53
N SER A 57 -24.15 5.83 -5.09
CA SER A 57 -22.98 6.60 -5.51
C SER A 57 -21.73 6.05 -4.84
N GLY A 58 -21.30 4.86 -5.29
CA GLY A 58 -20.14 4.16 -4.74
C GLY A 58 -18.92 5.06 -4.69
N ALA A 59 -18.65 5.62 -3.50
CA ALA A 59 -17.54 6.54 -3.27
C ALA A 59 -16.23 5.78 -3.39
N SER A 60 -15.68 5.74 -4.60
CA SER A 60 -14.34 5.24 -4.86
C SER A 60 -13.38 6.03 -3.98
N THR A 61 -12.79 5.37 -2.99
CA THR A 61 -11.75 5.94 -2.13
C THR A 61 -10.45 6.04 -2.93
N SER A 62 -10.46 7.00 -3.87
CA SER A 62 -9.28 7.51 -4.51
C SER A 62 -8.35 8.01 -3.42
N LYS A 63 -7.11 7.51 -3.36
CA LYS A 63 -6.08 8.16 -2.56
C LYS A 63 -5.97 9.60 -3.05
N GLU A 64 -6.42 10.56 -2.23
CA GLU A 64 -6.37 11.98 -2.56
C GLU A 64 -4.93 12.46 -2.42
N GLN A 65 -4.15 12.19 -3.47
CA GLN A 65 -2.75 12.56 -3.60
C GLN A 65 -2.66 14.08 -3.71
N LEU A 66 -2.33 14.72 -2.60
CA LEU A 66 -2.01 16.14 -2.55
C LEU A 66 -0.82 16.44 -3.47
N SER A 67 -0.81 17.61 -4.10
CA SER A 67 0.36 18.02 -4.87
C SER A 67 1.55 18.28 -3.95
N THR A 68 2.77 18.15 -4.47
CA THR A 68 4.01 18.39 -3.71
C THR A 68 4.00 19.73 -2.97
N ARG A 69 3.38 20.76 -3.57
CA ARG A 69 3.29 22.11 -2.98
C ARG A 69 2.29 22.22 -1.83
N GLU A 70 1.27 21.37 -1.81
CA GLU A 70 0.33 21.28 -0.68
C GLU A 70 0.99 20.53 0.48
N CYS A 71 1.73 19.45 0.19
CA CYS A 71 2.58 18.78 1.18
C CYS A 71 3.65 19.71 1.77
N GLU A 72 4.35 20.49 0.94
CA GLU A 72 5.30 21.53 1.38
C GLU A 72 4.62 22.56 2.30
N ASN A 73 3.40 23.02 1.97
CA ASN A 73 2.63 23.97 2.79
C ASN A 73 2.19 23.36 4.14
N LEU A 74 1.94 22.05 4.20
CA LEU A 74 1.66 21.30 5.42
C LEU A 74 2.93 20.94 6.22
N GLY A 75 4.12 21.26 5.69
CA GLY A 75 5.42 20.97 6.33
C GLY A 75 6.01 19.60 5.97
N PHE A 76 5.31 18.77 5.21
CA PHE A 76 5.83 17.50 4.70
C PHE A 76 6.80 17.76 3.54
N THR A 77 8.09 17.79 3.85
CA THR A 77 9.17 18.04 2.88
C THR A 77 10.15 16.87 2.85
N GLY A 78 10.46 16.39 1.63
CA GLY A 78 11.33 15.22 1.41
C GLY A 78 10.56 13.93 1.16
N LEU A 79 11.31 12.87 0.81
CA LEU A 79 10.78 11.55 0.43
C LEU A 79 10.47 10.71 1.69
N ALA A 80 9.50 11.14 2.49
CA ALA A 80 8.99 10.33 3.60
C ALA A 80 8.30 9.05 3.09
N LEU A 81 8.58 7.91 3.71
CA LEU A 81 7.95 6.65 3.36
C LEU A 81 6.63 6.48 4.11
N CYS A 82 5.68 5.72 3.56
CA CYS A 82 4.40 5.51 4.23
C CYS A 82 4.54 4.65 5.50
N SER A 83 5.59 3.82 5.60
CA SER A 83 6.03 3.17 6.84
C SER A 83 6.42 4.16 7.96
N ASP A 84 7.03 5.31 7.62
CA ASP A 84 7.31 6.38 8.59
C ASP A 84 6.01 6.98 9.13
N CYS A 85 5.02 7.22 8.25
CA CYS A 85 3.70 7.73 8.63
C CYS A 85 2.89 6.73 9.49
N ASN A 86 3.01 5.42 9.23
CA ASN A 86 2.44 4.39 10.10
C ASN A 86 3.10 4.41 11.49
N SER A 87 4.43 4.53 11.54
CA SER A 87 5.19 4.63 12.78
C SER A 87 4.83 5.90 13.56
N LEU A 88 4.62 7.02 12.87
CA LEU A 88 4.17 8.30 13.45
C LEU A 88 2.85 8.14 14.21
N ALA A 89 1.93 7.32 13.70
CA ALA A 89 0.61 7.07 14.32
C ALA A 89 0.66 6.36 15.68
N GLU A 90 1.76 5.68 16.01
CA GLU A 90 1.95 5.07 17.33
C GLU A 90 2.29 6.10 18.43
N TYR A 91 2.93 7.21 18.04
CA TYR A 91 3.43 8.24 18.96
C TYR A 91 2.59 9.53 18.94
N VAL A 92 2.03 9.89 17.78
CA VAL A 92 1.26 11.12 17.56
C VAL A 92 -0.23 10.83 17.64
N LYS A 93 -0.90 11.45 18.62
CA LYS A 93 -2.36 11.32 18.85
C LYS A 93 -3.21 12.17 17.91
N ASP A 94 -2.58 12.82 16.94
CA ASP A 94 -3.22 13.67 15.94
C ASP A 94 -3.47 12.85 14.67
N GLN A 95 -4.74 12.47 14.47
CA GLN A 95 -5.16 11.66 13.33
C GLN A 95 -5.21 12.47 12.02
N GLU A 96 -5.33 13.80 12.08
CA GLU A 96 -5.31 14.69 10.91
C GLU A 96 -3.88 14.77 10.36
N LEU A 97 -2.90 14.95 11.24
CA LEU A 97 -1.47 14.98 10.91
C LEU A 97 -0.98 13.63 10.36
N VAL A 98 -1.48 12.50 10.90
CA VAL A 98 -1.24 11.15 10.32
C VAL A 98 -1.91 10.98 8.96
N SER A 99 -3.16 11.45 8.80
CA SER A 99 -3.87 11.46 7.50
C SER A 99 -3.05 12.17 6.43
N ASP A 100 -2.52 13.35 6.75
CA ASP A 100 -1.85 14.20 5.78
C ASP A 100 -0.44 13.69 5.46
N CYS A 101 0.25 13.09 6.44
CA CYS A 101 1.44 12.27 6.19
C CYS A 101 1.12 11.17 5.15
N MET A 102 0.02 10.44 5.32
CA MET A 102 -0.41 9.36 4.42
C MET A 102 -0.90 9.83 3.03
N LYS A 103 -1.22 11.12 2.86
CA LYS A 103 -1.49 11.73 1.55
C LYS A 103 -0.20 12.16 0.82
N CYS A 104 0.85 12.47 1.59
CA CYS A 104 2.10 13.06 1.13
C CYS A 104 3.30 12.09 1.08
N CYS A 105 3.18 10.88 1.66
CA CYS A 105 4.22 9.87 1.64
C CYS A 105 4.42 9.24 0.24
N THR A 106 5.63 8.77 -0.01
CA THR A 106 5.95 7.88 -1.13
C THR A 106 5.66 6.44 -0.70
N GLU A 107 4.96 5.67 -1.54
CA GLU A 107 4.72 4.24 -1.25
C GLU A 107 6.03 3.47 -1.15
N ASP A 108 6.16 2.68 -0.08
CA ASP A 108 7.33 1.84 0.24
C ASP A 108 7.69 0.89 -0.91
N SER A 109 8.61 1.35 -1.75
CA SER A 109 9.06 0.66 -2.95
C SER A 109 10.18 -0.32 -2.59
N ASP A 110 9.79 -1.54 -2.21
CA ASP A 110 10.65 -2.67 -1.80
C ASP A 110 11.78 -3.05 -2.79
N ASP A 111 11.74 -2.53 -4.03
CA ASP A 111 12.73 -2.81 -5.07
C ASP A 111 14.14 -2.24 -4.80
N SER A 112 14.30 -1.28 -3.87
CA SER A 112 15.62 -0.67 -3.58
C SER A 112 16.49 -1.47 -2.60
N THR A 113 15.90 -2.17 -1.62
CA THR A 113 16.65 -3.00 -0.67
C THR A 113 16.01 -4.36 -0.36
N THR A 114 14.70 -4.51 -0.45
CA THR A 114 13.97 -5.68 0.08
C THR A 114 13.86 -6.84 -0.91
N LYS A 115 14.00 -6.58 -2.22
CA LYS A 115 13.78 -7.57 -3.29
C LYS A 115 15.04 -8.21 -3.89
N ILE A 116 16.16 -8.23 -3.16
CA ILE A 116 17.33 -9.05 -3.54
C ILE A 116 17.55 -10.13 -2.48
N THR A 117 16.78 -11.22 -2.61
CA THR A 117 16.96 -12.43 -1.82
C THR A 117 17.95 -13.36 -2.49
N TYR A 118 19.11 -13.57 -1.88
CA TYR A 118 20.17 -14.48 -2.33
C TYR A 118 19.85 -15.91 -1.87
N SER A 119 20.20 -16.92 -2.67
CA SER A 119 19.89 -18.33 -2.37
C SER A 119 20.64 -18.84 -1.13
N GLY A 120 21.82 -18.25 -0.88
CA GLY A 120 22.73 -18.59 0.19
C GLY A 120 23.87 -17.60 0.27
N ALA A 121 24.79 -17.84 1.21
CA ALA A 121 26.03 -17.06 1.32
C ALA A 121 27.20 -17.93 1.77
N ILE A 122 28.42 -17.53 1.43
CA ILE A 122 29.66 -18.12 1.95
C ILE A 122 30.36 -17.07 2.82
N LEU A 123 30.50 -17.36 4.11
CA LEU A 123 31.36 -16.62 5.02
C LEU A 123 32.80 -17.13 4.84
N GLU A 124 33.61 -16.38 4.09
CA GLU A 124 35.01 -16.71 3.84
C GLU A 124 35.92 -16.00 4.84
N VAL A 125 36.71 -16.76 5.60
CA VAL A 125 37.52 -16.28 6.72
C VAL A 125 38.89 -16.98 6.77
N CYS A 126 39.92 -16.31 7.28
CA CYS A 126 41.20 -16.96 7.58
C CYS A 126 41.21 -17.51 9.01
N MET A 127 41.26 -18.84 9.17
CA MET A 127 41.29 -19.52 10.48
C MET A 127 42.31 -18.89 11.47
N ARG A 128 43.53 -18.60 11.01
CA ARG A 128 44.60 -18.02 11.84
C ARG A 128 44.42 -16.54 12.21
N LYS A 129 43.41 -15.86 11.65
CA LYS A 129 43.10 -14.45 11.96
C LYS A 129 41.80 -14.28 12.76
N LEU A 130 40.99 -15.33 12.95
CA LEU A 130 39.71 -15.22 13.66
C LEU A 130 39.82 -14.70 15.10
N VAL A 131 40.98 -14.89 15.75
CA VAL A 131 41.30 -14.30 17.06
C VAL A 131 41.21 -12.76 17.10
N PHE A 132 41.34 -12.08 15.95
CA PHE A 132 41.18 -10.62 15.83
C PHE A 132 39.72 -10.19 15.53
N TYR A 133 38.81 -11.14 15.37
CA TYR A 133 37.43 -10.93 14.92
C TYR A 133 36.42 -11.68 15.83
N PRO A 134 36.36 -11.38 17.14
CA PRO A 134 35.52 -12.12 18.10
C PRO A 134 34.03 -12.09 17.74
N GLU A 135 33.55 -11.00 17.14
CA GLU A 135 32.19 -10.87 16.59
C GLU A 135 31.86 -11.93 15.54
N ILE A 136 32.84 -12.24 14.68
CA ILE A 136 32.72 -13.24 13.61
C ILE A 136 32.78 -14.65 14.19
N VAL A 137 33.62 -14.86 15.21
CA VAL A 137 33.69 -16.15 15.94
C VAL A 137 32.36 -16.43 16.64
N GLY A 138 31.83 -15.47 17.40
CA GLY A 138 30.53 -15.63 18.08
C GLY A 138 29.36 -15.86 17.11
N PHE A 139 29.37 -15.24 15.92
CA PHE A 139 28.41 -15.61 14.86
C PHE A 139 28.59 -17.06 14.37
N ILE A 140 29.84 -17.50 14.13
CA ILE A 140 30.16 -18.86 13.67
C ILE A 140 29.77 -19.93 14.71
N GLU A 141 29.93 -19.64 16.00
CA GLU A 141 29.75 -20.62 17.08
C GLU A 141 28.33 -20.64 17.66
N GLU A 142 27.64 -19.50 17.76
CA GLU A 142 26.34 -19.40 18.47
C GLU A 142 25.13 -19.26 17.53
N GLU A 143 25.31 -18.70 16.33
CA GLU A 143 24.21 -18.23 15.48
C GLU A 143 24.13 -18.91 14.11
N LYS A 144 25.26 -19.40 13.61
CA LYS A 144 25.44 -19.94 12.25
C LYS A 144 24.44 -21.04 11.87
N ASP A 145 24.06 -21.89 12.82
CA ASP A 145 23.17 -23.05 12.54
C ASP A 145 21.72 -22.64 12.25
N ARG A 146 21.32 -21.41 12.62
CA ARG A 146 20.02 -20.82 12.21
C ARG A 146 19.96 -20.53 10.70
N PHE A 147 21.10 -20.53 10.02
CA PHE A 147 21.25 -20.18 8.60
C PHE A 147 21.89 -21.33 7.81
N PRO A 148 21.15 -22.40 7.46
CA PRO A 148 21.69 -23.54 6.71
C PRO A 148 22.04 -23.22 5.25
N SER A 149 21.40 -22.19 4.67
CA SER A 149 21.75 -21.58 3.38
C SER A 149 23.10 -20.83 3.41
N VAL A 150 23.66 -20.58 4.60
CA VAL A 150 25.00 -20.00 4.79
C VAL A 150 26.01 -21.11 5.05
N LYS A 151 27.22 -20.98 4.47
CA LYS A 151 28.35 -21.92 4.64
C LYS A 151 29.60 -21.15 5.07
N VAL A 152 30.45 -21.75 5.91
CA VAL A 152 31.74 -21.14 6.31
C VAL A 152 32.85 -21.76 5.46
N GLN A 153 33.78 -20.96 4.93
CA GLN A 153 34.97 -21.44 4.24
C GLN A 153 36.25 -20.82 4.83
N TYR A 154 37.21 -21.69 5.16
CA TYR A 154 38.46 -21.30 5.80
C TYR A 154 39.57 -21.13 4.77
N ILE A 155 39.71 -19.91 4.21
CA ILE A 155 40.67 -19.60 3.16
C ILE A 155 41.87 -18.83 3.72
N PHE A 156 43.08 -19.32 3.41
CA PHE A 156 44.32 -18.78 3.93
C PHE A 156 44.49 -17.30 3.57
N ASN A 157 44.82 -16.49 4.58
CA ASN A 157 45.03 -15.04 4.50
C ASN A 157 43.81 -14.16 4.11
N SER A 158 42.65 -14.72 3.73
CA SER A 158 41.46 -13.91 3.41
C SER A 158 41.02 -13.04 4.62
N PRO A 159 40.62 -11.78 4.40
CA PRO A 159 39.80 -11.05 5.37
C PRO A 159 38.41 -11.68 5.50
N PRO A 160 37.67 -11.44 6.61
CA PRO A 160 36.27 -11.82 6.75
C PRO A 160 35.38 -11.15 5.70
N LYS A 161 34.69 -11.97 4.88
CA LYS A 161 33.76 -11.48 3.86
C LYS A 161 32.59 -12.43 3.66
N LEU A 162 31.41 -11.90 3.37
CA LEU A 162 30.27 -12.65 2.86
C LEU A 162 30.31 -12.65 1.33
N ILE A 163 30.13 -13.80 0.72
CA ILE A 163 30.02 -13.99 -0.73
C ILE A 163 28.61 -14.49 -1.00
N LEU A 164 27.78 -13.67 -1.65
CA LEU A 164 26.36 -13.92 -1.78
C LEU A 164 26.07 -14.69 -3.07
N LEU A 165 25.18 -15.67 -2.99
CA LEU A 165 24.94 -16.62 -4.08
C LEU A 165 23.59 -16.37 -4.79
N ASP A 166 23.57 -16.55 -6.11
CA ASP A 166 22.33 -16.60 -6.88
C ASP A 166 21.67 -17.99 -6.84
N ASP A 167 20.52 -18.15 -7.50
CA ASP A 167 19.77 -19.40 -7.52
C ASP A 167 20.45 -20.55 -8.30
N ALA A 168 21.53 -20.29 -9.04
CA ALA A 168 22.40 -21.34 -9.60
C ALA A 168 23.52 -21.74 -8.62
N GLY A 169 23.72 -20.99 -7.53
CA GLY A 169 24.81 -21.16 -6.59
C GLY A 169 26.07 -20.37 -6.96
N GLU A 170 26.01 -19.51 -7.98
CA GLU A 170 27.14 -18.72 -8.47
C GLU A 170 27.36 -17.43 -7.67
N ARG A 171 28.59 -16.91 -7.72
CA ARG A 171 29.02 -15.78 -6.88
C ARG A 171 28.50 -14.44 -7.43
N LYS A 172 27.36 -13.99 -6.93
CA LYS A 172 26.70 -12.75 -7.34
C LYS A 172 27.33 -11.49 -6.77
N GLU A 173 27.78 -11.53 -5.51
CA GLU A 173 28.32 -10.36 -4.79
C GLU A 173 29.35 -10.75 -3.73
N THR A 174 30.17 -9.81 -3.26
CA THR A 174 31.08 -10.02 -2.13
C THR A 174 31.19 -8.76 -1.26
N ILE A 175 30.81 -8.89 0.01
CA ILE A 175 30.77 -7.82 1.00
C ILE A 175 31.82 -8.09 2.08
N ARG A 176 32.69 -7.11 2.37
CA ARG A 176 33.65 -7.19 3.47
C ARG A 176 32.97 -6.93 4.81
N ILE A 177 33.25 -7.77 5.80
CA ILE A 177 32.64 -7.71 7.14
C ILE A 177 33.66 -7.57 8.27
N ASP A 178 34.91 -7.17 7.96
CA ASP A 178 36.03 -7.03 8.92
C ASP A 178 35.70 -6.18 10.16
N ASN A 179 34.76 -5.23 10.03
CA ASN A 179 34.34 -4.27 11.06
C ASN A 179 32.83 -4.39 11.34
N TRP A 180 32.23 -5.56 11.12
CA TRP A 180 30.85 -5.84 11.48
C TRP A 180 30.80 -6.50 12.85
N LYS A 181 29.74 -6.18 13.60
CA LYS A 181 29.37 -6.90 14.81
C LYS A 181 28.42 -8.05 14.50
N ARG A 182 28.23 -8.95 15.47
CA ARG A 182 27.30 -10.09 15.38
C ARG A 182 25.89 -9.66 14.95
N GLU A 183 25.33 -8.61 15.54
CA GLU A 183 23.95 -8.16 15.26
C GLU A 183 23.76 -7.67 13.81
N HIS A 184 24.78 -7.05 13.21
CA HIS A 184 24.71 -6.60 11.81
C HIS A 184 24.72 -7.79 10.83
N ILE A 185 25.47 -8.84 11.15
CA ILE A 185 25.52 -10.08 10.35
C ILE A 185 24.16 -10.79 10.40
N LEU A 186 23.57 -10.89 11.59
CA LEU A 186 22.23 -11.45 11.79
C LEU A 186 21.17 -10.70 10.97
N GLN A 187 21.08 -9.38 11.15
CA GLN A 187 20.08 -8.54 10.46
C GLN A 187 20.25 -8.61 8.94
N PHE A 188 21.49 -8.55 8.44
CA PHE A 188 21.76 -8.65 7.01
C PHE A 188 21.34 -10.02 6.44
N LEU A 189 21.74 -11.12 7.08
CA LEU A 189 21.41 -12.46 6.60
C LEU A 189 19.90 -12.73 6.66
N GLN A 190 19.20 -12.26 7.68
CA GLN A 190 17.74 -12.39 7.80
C GLN A 190 17.00 -11.59 6.71
N GLY A 191 17.45 -10.38 6.40
CA GLY A 191 16.83 -9.53 5.37
C GLY A 191 17.22 -9.86 3.93
N LYS A 192 18.30 -10.63 3.70
CA LYS A 192 18.88 -10.84 2.36
C LYS A 192 19.00 -12.30 1.92
N VAL A 193 19.08 -13.29 2.81
CA VAL A 193 19.33 -14.69 2.42
C VAL A 193 18.09 -15.53 2.63
N LYS A 194 17.79 -16.45 1.69
CA LYS A 194 16.63 -17.35 1.82
C LYS A 194 16.67 -18.13 3.15
N PRO A 195 15.58 -18.10 3.95
CA PRO A 195 15.52 -18.82 5.22
C PRO A 195 15.45 -20.33 5.00
N ALA A 196 15.75 -21.10 6.05
CA ALA A 196 15.78 -22.57 6.02
C ALA A 196 14.51 -23.21 5.43
N SER A 197 13.35 -22.62 5.70
CA SER A 197 12.03 -23.13 5.31
C SER A 197 11.62 -22.87 3.85
N ALA A 198 12.53 -22.36 3.02
CA ALA A 198 12.28 -22.00 1.61
C ALA A 198 13.05 -22.90 0.62
N ILE A 199 13.41 -24.12 1.05
CA ILE A 199 14.15 -25.15 0.31
C ILE A 199 13.40 -26.49 0.47
#